data_AF-A0A7Y1SQP7-F1
#
_entry.id   AF-A0A7Y1SQP7-F1
#
_cell.length_a   1.000
_cell.length_b   1.000
_cell.length_c   1.000
_cell.angle_alpha   90.00
_cell.angle_beta   90.00
_cell.angle_gamma   90.00
#
_symmetry.space_group_name_H-M   'P 1'
#
loop_
_entity.id
_entity.type
_entity.pdbx_description
1 polymer ?
#
loop_
_entity_poly.entity_id
_entity_poly.type
_entity_poly.pdbx_seq_one_letter_code
_entity_poly.pdbx_strand_id
1 'polypeptide(L)'
;MTTASTRTVGGIGWNIWRAFIGIAYLAAAVFNTVYTLPRSDQLDGYADGAWFPFLGDFMRDVFMPNGDLFMILVIAFEVAVAVLILGRGSSVDAGVVASVLWVLAVLPFLAWPYLITNLVLALTQGVILFRRYDTAIWEPITNRFGSNQTTALEPIGSSSEGNSDEESIGAAPSSRSG
;
A
#
# COMPACT_ATOMS: atom_id res chain seq x y z
N MET A 1 13.36 -11.32 -28.00
CA MET A 1 13.77 -10.29 -27.03
C MET A 1 12.52 -9.50 -26.64
N THR A 2 11.95 -9.80 -25.48
CA THR A 2 10.72 -9.16 -25.00
C THR A 2 11.14 -8.06 -24.03
N THR A 3 11.03 -6.81 -24.46
CA THR A 3 11.23 -5.63 -23.61
C THR A 3 10.16 -5.63 -22.52
N ALA A 4 10.57 -6.04 -21.32
CA ALA A 4 9.73 -5.95 -20.13
C ALA A 4 9.40 -4.48 -19.88
N SER A 5 8.14 -4.12 -20.12
CA SER A 5 7.58 -2.80 -19.83
C SER A 5 7.86 -2.44 -18.37
N THR A 6 8.68 -1.41 -18.20
CA THR A 6 9.06 -0.79 -16.95
C THR A 6 7.78 -0.42 -16.20
N ARG A 7 7.50 -1.08 -15.08
CA ARG A 7 6.34 -0.77 -14.23
C ARG A 7 6.48 0.67 -13.71
N THR A 8 5.67 1.56 -14.26
CA THR A 8 5.68 2.98 -13.93
C THR A 8 5.18 3.20 -12.51
N VAL A 9 6.15 3.47 -11.62
CA VAL A 9 6.15 4.47 -10.54
C VAL A 9 4.77 4.82 -9.97
N GLY A 10 4.47 4.31 -8.77
CA GLY A 10 3.54 5.00 -7.89
C GLY A 10 4.14 6.37 -7.57
N GLY A 11 3.56 7.44 -8.11
CA GLY A 11 4.06 8.80 -7.92
C GLY A 11 4.20 9.13 -6.43
N ILE A 12 5.10 10.04 -6.09
CA ILE A 12 5.38 10.41 -4.68
C ILE A 12 4.11 10.78 -3.90
N GLY A 13 3.11 11.39 -4.58
CA GLY A 13 1.81 11.71 -4.00
C GLY A 13 1.00 10.48 -3.55
N TRP A 14 1.18 9.34 -4.21
CA TRP A 14 0.51 8.09 -3.88
C TRP A 14 1.07 7.45 -2.61
N ASN A 15 2.40 7.49 -2.49
CA ASN A 15 3.09 7.10 -1.28
C ASN A 15 2.71 7.99 -0.08
N ILE A 16 2.58 9.30 -0.29
CA ILE A 16 2.05 10.23 0.73
C ILE A 16 0.61 9.87 1.11
N TRP A 17 -0.24 9.59 0.13
CA TRP A 17 -1.65 9.25 0.38
C TRP A 17 -1.81 7.93 1.14
N ARG A 18 -1.03 6.92 0.78
CA ARG A 18 -0.94 5.66 1.52
C ARG A 18 -0.48 5.89 2.96
N ALA A 19 0.57 6.68 3.15
CA ALA A 19 1.06 7.02 4.48
C ALA A 19 -0.02 7.71 5.31
N PHE A 20 -0.75 8.66 4.70
CA PHE A 20 -1.87 9.35 5.36
C PHE A 20 -2.93 8.38 5.86
N ILE A 21 -3.32 7.37 5.08
CA ILE A 21 -4.31 6.37 5.51
C ILE A 21 -3.76 5.48 6.62
N GLY A 22 -2.52 5.00 6.50
CA GLY A 22 -1.89 4.21 7.56
C GLY A 22 -1.82 4.99 8.88
N ILE A 23 -1.45 6.27 8.81
CA ILE A 23 -1.44 7.17 9.98
C ILE A 23 -2.86 7.40 10.51
N ALA A 24 -3.87 7.54 9.64
CA ALA A 24 -5.25 7.70 10.07
C ALA A 24 -5.77 6.48 10.84
N TYR A 25 -5.46 5.25 10.41
CA TYR A 25 -5.77 4.03 11.17
C TYR A 25 -5.04 3.99 12.51
N LEU A 26 -3.77 4.39 12.55
CA LEU A 26 -3.04 4.44 13.82
C LEU A 26 -3.63 5.50 14.77
N ALA A 27 -4.03 6.66 14.25
CA ALA A 27 -4.69 7.69 15.02
C ALA A 27 -6.06 7.22 15.54
N ALA A 28 -6.82 6.47 14.73
CA ALA A 28 -8.08 5.85 15.14
C ALA A 28 -7.85 4.82 16.25
N ALA A 29 -6.81 3.98 16.15
CA ALA A 29 -6.45 3.03 17.20
C ALA A 29 -6.10 3.73 18.52
N VAL A 30 -5.35 4.83 18.46
CA VAL A 30 -5.05 5.65 19.64
C VAL A 30 -6.32 6.25 20.22
N PHE A 31 -7.18 6.85 19.38
CA PHE A 31 -8.46 7.40 19.81
C PHE A 31 -9.34 6.34 20.47
N ASN A 32 -9.47 5.16 19.86
CA ASN A 32 -10.23 4.06 20.41
C ASN A 32 -9.65 3.56 21.73
N THR A 33 -8.32 3.52 21.86
CA THR A 33 -7.66 3.11 23.11
C THR A 33 -7.92 4.10 24.24
N VAL A 34 -7.82 5.41 23.98
CA VAL A 34 -7.87 6.44 25.05
C VAL A 34 -9.28 6.95 25.34
N TYR A 35 -10.18 6.89 24.34
CA TYR A 35 -11.51 7.49 24.43
C TYR A 35 -12.63 6.46 24.40
N THR A 36 -12.64 5.58 23.39
CA THR A 36 -13.78 4.68 23.14
C THR A 36 -13.76 3.46 24.06
N LEU A 37 -12.61 2.80 24.23
CA LEU A 37 -12.47 1.60 25.05
C LEU A 37 -12.88 1.85 26.52
N PRO A 38 -12.48 2.95 27.19
CA PRO A 38 -12.96 3.24 28.54
C PRO A 38 -14.46 3.55 28.66
N ARG A 39 -15.18 3.65 27.54
CA ARG A 39 -16.61 3.97 27.42
C ARG A 39 -17.33 2.93 26.56
N SER A 40 -16.81 1.71 26.51
CA SER A 40 -17.34 0.62 25.68
C SER A 40 -18.78 0.25 26.06
N ASP A 41 -19.19 0.55 27.29
CA ASP A 41 -20.54 0.41 27.85
C ASP A 41 -21.54 1.44 27.29
N GLN A 42 -21.06 2.56 26.75
CA GLN A 42 -21.87 3.67 26.20
C GLN A 42 -22.03 3.59 24.68
N LEU A 43 -21.82 2.40 24.09
CA LEU A 43 -21.93 2.16 22.65
C LEU A 43 -23.33 1.71 22.21
N ASP A 44 -24.33 1.84 23.08
CA ASP A 44 -25.73 1.49 22.83
C ASP A 44 -26.34 2.23 21.63
N GLY A 45 -25.94 3.49 21.41
CA GLY A 45 -26.38 4.29 20.27
C GLY A 45 -26.07 3.68 18.90
N TYR A 46 -25.09 2.77 18.79
CA TYR A 46 -24.82 2.05 17.54
C TYR A 46 -25.89 0.99 17.24
N ALA A 47 -26.48 0.39 18.26
CA ALA A 47 -27.55 -0.59 18.08
C ALA A 47 -28.85 0.06 17.58
N ASP A 48 -29.12 1.30 18.00
CA ASP A 48 -30.26 2.10 17.51
C ASP A 48 -30.04 2.59 16.07
N GLY A 49 -28.77 2.78 15.69
CA GLY A 49 -28.36 3.26 14.38
C GLY A 49 -28.25 2.20 13.29
N ALA A 50 -28.44 0.92 13.63
CA ALA A 50 -28.26 -0.19 12.70
C ALA A 50 -29.32 -0.17 11.58
N TRP A 51 -28.90 -0.45 10.36
CA TRP A 51 -29.78 -0.44 9.18
C TRP A 51 -30.83 -1.55 9.22
N PHE A 52 -30.48 -2.67 9.85
CA PHE A 52 -31.35 -3.84 9.96
C PHE A 52 -31.59 -4.17 11.44
N PRO A 53 -32.83 -4.51 11.84
CA PRO A 53 -33.15 -4.82 13.24
C PRO A 53 -32.26 -5.91 13.84
N PHE A 54 -32.00 -6.99 13.11
CA PHE A 54 -31.18 -8.10 13.60
C PHE A 54 -29.73 -7.71 13.91
N LEU A 55 -29.19 -6.66 13.27
CA LEU A 55 -27.86 -6.14 13.60
C LEU A 55 -27.89 -5.33 14.89
N GLY A 56 -28.97 -4.61 15.14
CA GLY A 56 -29.22 -3.96 16.42
C GLY A 56 -29.35 -4.98 17.55
N ASP A 57 -30.09 -6.08 17.32
CA ASP A 57 -30.22 -7.18 18.28
C ASP A 57 -28.86 -7.83 18.55
N PHE A 58 -28.09 -8.12 17.49
CA PHE A 58 -26.71 -8.62 17.63
C PHE A 58 -25.83 -7.67 18.45
N MET A 59 -25.92 -6.36 18.22
CA MET A 59 -25.18 -5.37 19.00
C MET A 59 -25.56 -5.42 20.48
N ARG A 60 -26.87 -5.46 20.81
CA ARG A 60 -27.33 -5.47 22.21
C ARG A 60 -27.03 -6.79 22.92
N ASP A 61 -27.18 -7.92 22.23
CA ASP A 61 -27.12 -9.24 22.85
C ASP A 61 -25.70 -9.83 22.87
N VAL A 62 -24.85 -9.46 21.91
CA VAL A 62 -23.51 -10.04 21.74
C VAL A 62 -22.41 -8.99 21.94
N PHE A 63 -22.51 -7.86 21.26
CA PHE A 63 -21.45 -6.85 21.27
C PHE A 63 -21.36 -6.12 22.62
N MET A 64 -22.47 -5.54 23.08
CA MET A 64 -22.51 -4.72 24.29
C MET A 64 -22.06 -5.45 25.56
N PRO A 65 -22.48 -6.70 25.84
CA PRO A 65 -22.02 -7.43 27.02
C PRO A 65 -20.50 -7.70 27.00
N ASN A 66 -19.88 -7.61 25.82
CA ASN A 66 -18.46 -7.87 25.59
C ASN A 66 -17.76 -6.65 24.96
N GLY A 67 -18.25 -5.43 25.21
CA GLY A 67 -17.81 -4.21 24.52
C GLY A 67 -16.29 -4.01 24.57
N ASP A 68 -15.67 -4.26 25.73
CA ASP A 68 -14.21 -4.19 25.89
C ASP A 68 -13.46 -5.13 24.95
N LEU A 69 -13.91 -6.39 24.86
CA LEU A 69 -13.28 -7.39 24.00
C LEU A 69 -13.38 -6.95 22.53
N PHE A 70 -14.57 -6.53 22.09
CA PHE A 70 -14.76 -6.06 20.72
C PHE A 70 -13.91 -4.81 20.43
N MET A 71 -13.84 -3.85 21.35
CA MET A 71 -13.01 -2.67 21.17
C MET A 71 -11.52 -2.99 21.11
N ILE A 72 -11.03 -3.96 21.91
CA ILE A 72 -9.66 -4.46 21.81
C ILE A 72 -9.42 -5.08 20.43
N LEU A 73 -10.37 -5.87 19.91
CA LEU A 73 -10.29 -6.44 18.56
C LEU A 73 -10.25 -5.35 17.48
N VAL A 74 -11.08 -4.31 17.60
CA VAL A 74 -11.08 -3.14 16.70
C VAL A 74 -9.71 -2.46 16.71
N ILE A 75 -9.18 -2.14 17.90
CA ILE A 75 -7.87 -1.50 18.04
C ILE A 75 -6.76 -2.36 17.44
N ALA A 76 -6.75 -3.67 17.73
CA ALA A 76 -5.78 -4.61 17.18
C ALA A 76 -5.84 -4.67 15.64
N PHE A 77 -7.06 -4.68 15.09
CA PHE A 77 -7.29 -4.62 13.66
C PHE A 77 -6.76 -3.32 13.04
N GLU A 78 -7.08 -2.16 13.65
CA GLU A 78 -6.63 -0.85 13.17
C GLU A 78 -5.10 -0.73 13.18
N VAL A 79 -4.44 -1.22 14.24
CA VAL A 79 -2.97 -1.28 14.31
C VAL A 79 -2.40 -2.21 13.24
N ALA A 80 -2.98 -3.40 13.06
CA ALA A 80 -2.53 -4.33 12.02
C ALA A 80 -2.64 -3.68 10.63
N VAL A 81 -3.80 -3.12 10.28
CA VAL A 81 -4.00 -2.42 9.01
C VAL A 81 -3.02 -1.26 8.84
N ALA A 82 -2.81 -0.44 9.87
CA ALA A 82 -1.83 0.63 9.83
C ALA A 82 -0.42 0.12 9.51
N VAL A 83 0.03 -0.96 10.17
CA VAL A 83 1.34 -1.58 9.93
C VAL A 83 1.43 -2.17 8.52
N LEU A 84 0.41 -2.89 8.06
CA LEU A 84 0.35 -3.47 6.72
C LEU A 84 0.42 -2.37 5.65
N ILE A 85 -0.38 -1.32 5.79
CA ILE A 85 -0.44 -0.17 4.87
C ILE A 85 0.85 0.65 4.89
N LEU A 86 1.52 0.82 6.03
CA LEU A 86 2.81 1.53 6.12
C LEU A 86 4.01 0.66 5.72
N GLY A 87 3.80 -0.65 5.56
CA GLY A 87 4.78 -1.63 5.14
C GLY A 87 5.23 -1.50 3.67
N ARG A 88 5.71 -2.61 3.10
CA ARG A 88 6.29 -2.67 1.75
C ARG A 88 5.80 -3.92 1.02
N GLY A 89 5.74 -3.84 -0.31
CA GLY A 89 5.40 -4.99 -1.16
C GLY A 89 3.97 -5.49 -0.94
N SER A 90 3.78 -6.81 -0.96
CA SER A 90 2.46 -7.46 -0.92
C SER A 90 1.67 -7.24 0.38
N SER A 91 2.32 -6.84 1.48
CA SER A 91 1.61 -6.51 2.72
C SER A 91 0.71 -5.26 2.56
N VAL A 92 1.09 -4.34 1.68
CA VAL A 92 0.33 -3.11 1.44
C VAL A 92 -1.03 -3.44 0.84
N ASP A 93 -1.06 -4.31 -0.17
CA ASP A 93 -2.30 -4.72 -0.83
C ASP A 93 -3.23 -5.41 0.17
N ALA A 94 -2.70 -6.30 1.01
CA ALA A 94 -3.47 -6.95 2.07
C ALA A 94 -4.05 -5.92 3.07
N GLY A 95 -3.25 -4.92 3.47
CA GLY A 95 -3.70 -3.85 4.36
C GLY A 95 -4.83 -3.01 3.77
N VAL A 96 -4.72 -2.62 2.50
CA VAL A 96 -5.75 -1.86 1.78
C VAL A 96 -7.02 -2.69 1.59
N VAL A 97 -6.90 -3.96 1.20
CA VAL A 97 -8.07 -4.84 1.05
C VAL A 97 -8.78 -5.01 2.39
N ALA A 98 -8.03 -5.28 3.47
CA ALA A 98 -8.57 -5.39 4.81
C ALA A 98 -9.28 -4.10 5.24
N SER A 99 -8.68 -2.93 4.98
CA SER A 99 -9.26 -1.64 5.33
C SER A 99 -10.61 -1.40 4.64
N VAL A 100 -10.69 -1.69 3.33
CA VAL A 100 -11.93 -1.55 2.55
C VAL A 100 -13.00 -2.50 3.07
N LEU A 101 -12.65 -3.77 3.28
CA LEU A 101 -13.60 -4.77 3.79
C LEU A 101 -14.13 -4.39 5.17
N TRP A 102 -13.27 -3.88 6.05
CA TRP A 102 -13.68 -3.39 7.36
C TRP A 102 -14.69 -2.26 7.27
N VAL A 103 -14.41 -1.23 6.47
CA VAL A 103 -15.34 -0.11 6.32
C VAL A 103 -16.68 -0.61 5.79
N LEU A 104 -16.68 -1.47 4.76
CA LEU A 104 -17.92 -2.06 4.22
C LEU A 104 -18.68 -2.90 5.24
N ALA A 105 -17.98 -3.65 6.10
CA ALA A 105 -18.58 -4.46 7.15
C ALA A 105 -19.21 -3.62 8.26
N VAL A 106 -18.65 -2.44 8.56
CA VAL A 106 -19.11 -1.55 9.62
C VAL A 106 -20.26 -0.64 9.17
N LEU A 107 -20.35 -0.30 7.87
CA LEU A 107 -21.40 0.58 7.32
C LEU A 107 -22.83 0.27 7.81
N PRO A 108 -23.28 -1.01 7.85
CA PRO A 108 -24.65 -1.34 8.29
C PRO A 108 -24.95 -1.02 9.76
N PHE A 109 -23.92 -0.76 10.57
CA PHE A 109 -24.03 -0.41 11.99
C PHE A 109 -23.93 1.10 12.25
N LEU A 110 -23.69 1.90 11.22
CA LEU A 110 -23.43 3.34 11.37
C LEU A 110 -24.67 4.17 11.03
N ALA A 111 -25.07 5.01 11.99
CA ALA A 111 -25.99 6.10 11.76
C ALA A 111 -25.30 7.37 11.25
N TRP A 112 -26.12 8.36 10.90
CA TRP A 112 -25.66 9.72 10.64
C TRP A 112 -25.04 10.34 11.91
N PRO A 113 -23.91 11.09 11.83
CA PRO A 113 -23.15 11.45 10.63
C PRO A 113 -22.00 10.48 10.28
N TYR A 114 -21.71 9.50 11.15
CA TYR A 114 -20.57 8.57 11.00
C TYR A 114 -20.62 7.78 9.69
N LEU A 115 -21.82 7.50 9.19
CA LEU A 115 -22.02 6.83 7.92
C LEU A 115 -21.30 7.55 6.75
N ILE A 116 -21.43 8.87 6.66
CA ILE A 116 -20.84 9.64 5.55
C ILE A 116 -19.33 9.65 5.63
N THR A 117 -18.79 9.87 6.83
CA THR A 117 -17.34 9.89 7.04
C THR A 117 -16.72 8.56 6.63
N ASN A 118 -17.37 7.45 6.98
CA ASN A 118 -16.91 6.11 6.59
C ASN A 118 -17.11 5.83 5.10
N LEU A 119 -18.19 6.28 4.46
CA LEU A 119 -18.36 6.16 3.01
C LEU A 119 -17.27 6.91 2.23
N VAL A 120 -16.92 8.14 2.63
CA VAL A 120 -15.82 8.90 2.01
C VAL A 120 -14.50 8.17 2.18
N LEU A 121 -14.26 7.59 3.35
CA LEU A 121 -13.07 6.78 3.62
C LEU A 121 -13.03 5.51 2.74
N ALA A 122 -14.14 4.77 2.63
CA ALA A 122 -14.24 3.60 1.76
C ALA A 122 -14.00 3.94 0.30
N LEU A 123 -14.60 5.03 -0.22
CA LEU A 123 -14.38 5.47 -1.59
C LEU A 123 -12.91 5.82 -1.84
N THR A 124 -12.31 6.55 -0.90
CA THR A 124 -10.90 6.91 -0.91
C THR A 124 -10.00 5.67 -0.99
N GLN A 125 -10.27 4.66 -0.16
CA GLN A 125 -9.52 3.41 -0.13
C GLN A 125 -9.82 2.51 -1.35
N GLY A 126 -11.04 2.57 -1.90
CA GLY A 126 -11.40 1.87 -3.13
C GLY A 126 -10.62 2.39 -4.32
N VAL A 127 -10.51 3.72 -4.47
CA VAL A 127 -9.69 4.36 -5.52
C VAL A 127 -8.23 3.91 -5.45
N ILE A 128 -7.72 3.67 -4.25
CA ILE A 128 -6.42 3.08 -3.98
C ILE A 128 -6.31 1.67 -4.52
N LEU A 129 -7.25 0.81 -4.18
CA LEU A 129 -7.23 -0.58 -4.59
C LEU A 129 -7.29 -0.74 -6.13
N PHE A 130 -8.02 0.13 -6.82
CA PHE A 130 -8.14 0.09 -8.28
C PHE A 130 -6.88 0.59 -9.02
N ARG A 131 -5.91 1.22 -8.35
CA ARG A 131 -4.63 1.64 -8.93
C ARG A 131 -3.47 0.92 -8.25
N ARG A 132 -3.16 -0.29 -8.75
CA ARG A 132 -2.08 -1.19 -8.27
C ARG A 132 -0.80 -0.45 -7.87
N TYR A 133 -0.29 -0.73 -6.68
CA TYR A 133 0.93 -0.14 -6.10
C TYR A 133 2.16 -1.03 -6.39
N ASP A 134 3.26 -0.46 -6.89
CA ASP A 134 4.53 -1.21 -7.11
C ASP A 134 5.75 -0.64 -6.34
N THR A 135 5.62 0.39 -5.50
CA THR A 135 6.81 1.00 -4.85
C THR A 135 6.61 1.34 -3.37
N ALA A 136 7.66 1.13 -2.58
CA ALA A 136 7.69 1.39 -1.15
C ALA A 136 8.04 2.86 -0.84
N ILE A 137 7.40 3.44 0.20
CA ILE A 137 7.60 4.84 0.66
C ILE A 137 9.06 5.16 1.01
N TRP A 138 9.85 4.17 1.46
CA TRP A 138 11.17 4.39 2.07
C TRP A 138 12.36 4.37 1.08
N GLU A 139 12.13 4.03 -0.18
CA GLU A 139 13.18 3.92 -1.21
C GLU A 139 13.83 5.26 -1.66
N PRO A 140 13.16 6.43 -1.61
CA PRO A 140 13.76 7.67 -2.12
C PRO A 140 14.93 8.23 -1.29
N ILE A 141 15.09 7.82 -0.03
CA ILE A 141 16.08 8.45 0.88
C ILE A 141 17.44 7.76 0.80
N THR A 142 17.51 6.45 0.60
CA THR A 142 18.79 5.72 0.57
C THR A 142 19.53 5.87 -0.77
N ASN A 143 18.80 6.04 -1.88
CA ASN A 143 19.44 6.09 -3.21
C ASN A 143 20.08 7.45 -3.55
N ARG A 144 19.83 8.51 -2.78
CA ARG A 144 20.51 9.82 -2.98
C ARG A 144 21.93 9.88 -2.40
N PHE A 145 22.29 8.94 -1.52
CA PHE A 145 23.62 8.93 -0.89
C PHE A 145 24.59 7.93 -1.55
N GLY A 146 24.10 7.04 -2.43
CA GLY A 146 24.91 6.00 -3.08
C GLY A 146 25.47 6.35 -4.48
N SER A 147 24.97 7.40 -5.15
CA SER A 147 25.32 7.68 -6.56
C SER A 147 26.47 8.66 -6.78
N ASN A 148 27.13 9.17 -5.72
CA ASN A 148 28.21 10.16 -5.86
C ASN A 148 29.64 9.59 -5.76
N GLN A 149 29.85 8.27 -5.85
CA GLN A 149 31.21 7.69 -5.70
C GLN A 149 31.82 7.02 -6.94
N THR A 150 31.18 6.99 -8.12
CA THR A 150 31.78 6.38 -9.32
C THR A 150 32.14 7.40 -10.41
N THR A 151 32.70 8.54 -9.99
CA THR A 151 33.37 9.49 -10.89
C THR A 151 34.82 9.72 -10.46
N ALA A 152 35.54 8.62 -10.24
CA ALA A 152 36.99 8.55 -10.15
C ALA A 152 37.33 7.08 -10.49
N LEU A 153 38.01 6.71 -11.57
CA LEU A 153 39.05 7.35 -12.35
C LEU A 153 38.91 6.83 -13.79
N GLU A 154 38.66 7.72 -14.75
CA GLU A 154 38.90 7.41 -16.16
C GLU A 154 40.43 7.44 -16.36
N PRO A 155 41.09 6.33 -16.72
CA PRO A 155 42.52 6.35 -16.96
C PRO A 155 42.76 7.07 -18.28
N ILE A 156 43.23 8.31 -18.17
CA ILE A 156 43.76 9.09 -19.28
C ILE A 156 44.98 8.34 -19.84
N GLY A 157 44.80 7.78 -21.04
CA GLY A 157 45.87 7.61 -22.02
C GLY A 157 46.66 6.30 -21.97
N SER A 158 46.42 5.45 -22.97
CA SER A 158 47.54 4.87 -23.73
C SER A 158 47.11 4.66 -25.18
N SER A 159 47.26 5.70 -25.98
CA SER A 159 47.43 5.58 -27.42
C SER A 159 48.77 4.90 -27.70
N SER A 160 48.75 3.65 -28.15
CA SER A 160 49.80 3.07 -29.00
C SER A 160 49.11 2.76 -30.34
N GLU A 161 49.50 3.43 -31.43
CA GLU A 161 50.48 2.85 -32.38
C GLU A 161 50.04 1.42 -32.76
N GLY A 162 49.34 1.22 -33.87
CA GLY A 162 49.90 1.39 -35.21
C GLY A 162 50.35 0.01 -35.69
N ASN A 163 49.56 -0.63 -36.56
CA ASN A 163 50.11 -1.58 -37.52
C ASN A 163 49.17 -1.70 -38.74
N SER A 164 49.56 -0.95 -39.77
CA SER A 164 49.75 -1.41 -41.14
C SER A 164 49.44 -2.88 -41.47
N ASP A 165 48.71 -3.01 -42.57
CA ASP A 165 48.96 -3.93 -43.70
C ASP A 165 48.83 -5.44 -43.50
N GLU A 166 47.83 -6.01 -44.20
CA GLU A 166 47.82 -7.31 -44.91
C GLU A 166 46.37 -7.49 -45.42
N GLU A 167 46.01 -7.10 -46.65
CA GLU A 167 46.33 -7.74 -47.93
C GLU A 167 46.25 -9.29 -47.93
N SER A 168 45.10 -9.83 -48.32
CA SER A 168 44.96 -11.08 -49.08
C SER A 168 43.48 -11.21 -49.50
N ILE A 169 43.10 -10.83 -50.72
CA ILE A 169 43.04 -11.69 -51.92
C ILE A 169 42.42 -13.07 -51.63
N GLY A 170 41.30 -13.37 -52.30
CA GLY A 170 40.80 -14.75 -52.41
C GLY A 170 39.35 -14.89 -52.87
N ALA A 171 39.15 -15.10 -54.17
CA ALA A 171 37.94 -15.56 -54.83
C ALA A 171 37.40 -16.90 -54.24
N ALA A 172 36.20 -17.44 -54.47
CA ALA A 172 35.32 -17.45 -55.64
C ALA A 172 33.94 -18.04 -55.23
N PRO A 173 32.88 -17.96 -56.08
CA PRO A 173 31.58 -18.57 -55.84
C PRO A 173 31.55 -20.04 -56.29
N SER A 174 30.86 -20.90 -55.56
CA SER A 174 30.46 -22.21 -56.10
C SER A 174 28.99 -22.51 -55.77
N SER A 175 28.27 -22.80 -56.84
CA SER A 175 26.94 -23.35 -56.89
C SER A 175 26.90 -24.78 -56.34
N ARG A 176 25.79 -25.17 -55.72
CA ARG A 176 25.32 -26.55 -55.84
C ARG A 176 23.82 -26.67 -55.66
N SER A 177 23.26 -27.33 -56.66
CA SER A 177 21.90 -27.80 -56.89
C SER A 177 21.34 -28.72 -55.80
N GLY A 178 20.02 -28.69 -55.65
CA GLY A 178 19.18 -29.69 -54.98
C GLY A 178 17.74 -29.22 -54.99
#